data_AF-A0AAV1ZM61-F1
#
_entry.id   AF-A0AAV1ZM61-F1
#
_cell.length_a   1.000
_cell.length_b   1.000
_cell.length_c   1.000
_cell.angle_alpha   90.00
_cell.angle_beta   90.00
_cell.angle_gamma   90.00
#
_symmetry.space_group_name_H-M   'P 1'
#
loop_
_entity.id
_entity.type
_entity.pdbx_description
1 polymer ?
#
loop_
_entity_poly.entity_id
_entity_poly.type
_entity_poly.pdbx_seq_one_letter_code
_entity_poly.pdbx_strand_id
1 'polypeptide(L)'
;MNTSTPQIFSTEEWYRNNQRRFNQSDISRAEWFRVCQQSKQLAKEKRHLTDTVQDDVTKKIAARAKQVFDCQKDLEKTIEQLTAETRKCDLEKKRLENALNEVQMSLIVAQESLDLRDQRISSDLVHDRLQDELHREIEIIQTYRDLTKMIIAELENQIRRNQQSKIELERDWSDKWEAYNIDTICAHMQNTSSEQIAFYTGPQRIPNKWSSPQEWIEFTRHRLFNARDEIRTSAILRDKINTHLQNGYKDLRNQADAIESVLAQRVNETNDSLYRLKQHLQMVIKDVAEAEKTIQFLKKEILEKEPALKKAQTRLHLRNERPNVELCEDRAHLGLIIESRELAATIQALQEQLARAEASLSNLLQTRRELEREIAVKENSLTVDKGRVQPLRKKFPAQHKLMGH
;
A
#
# COMPACT_ATOMS: atom_id res chain seq x y z
N MET A 1 -49.33 -104.02 38.31
CA MET A 1 -50.62 -103.77 38.99
C MET A 1 -50.38 -103.83 40.49
N ASN A 2 -50.10 -102.69 41.13
CA ASN A 2 -50.13 -102.60 42.59
C ASN A 2 -51.59 -102.28 42.97
N THR A 3 -52.37 -103.32 43.19
CA THR A 3 -53.70 -103.20 43.80
C THR A 3 -53.50 -102.92 45.27
N SER A 4 -53.27 -101.66 45.62
CA SER A 4 -53.37 -101.21 47.00
C SER A 4 -54.79 -101.50 47.47
N THR A 5 -54.94 -102.48 48.36
CA THR A 5 -56.18 -102.74 49.10
C THR A 5 -56.73 -101.41 49.63
N PRO A 6 -58.01 -101.08 49.38
CA PRO A 6 -58.58 -99.83 49.86
C PRO A 6 -58.52 -99.82 51.38
N GLN A 7 -57.73 -98.90 51.92
CA GLN A 7 -57.56 -98.72 53.35
C GLN A 7 -58.91 -98.24 53.91
N ILE A 8 -59.53 -99.06 54.77
CA ILE A 8 -60.78 -98.71 55.45
C ILE A 8 -60.40 -97.87 56.66
N PHE A 9 -60.61 -96.57 56.55
CA PHE A 9 -60.31 -95.61 57.62
C PHE A 9 -61.45 -95.61 58.65
N SER A 10 -61.10 -95.52 59.93
CA SER A 10 -62.07 -95.20 60.98
C SER A 10 -62.65 -93.80 60.77
N THR A 11 -63.84 -93.53 61.29
CA THR A 11 -64.43 -92.17 61.28
C THR A 11 -63.47 -91.14 61.88
N GLU A 12 -62.76 -91.50 62.94
CA GLU A 12 -61.70 -90.71 63.57
C GLU A 12 -60.54 -90.38 62.61
N GLU A 13 -60.05 -91.35 61.84
CA GLU A 13 -58.98 -91.17 60.84
C GLU A 13 -59.45 -90.30 59.65
N TRP A 14 -60.70 -90.45 59.21
CA TRP A 14 -61.30 -89.59 58.19
C TRP A 14 -61.41 -88.14 58.68
N TYR A 15 -61.88 -87.91 59.90
CA TYR A 15 -61.90 -86.58 60.52
C TYR A 15 -60.50 -85.97 60.63
N ARG A 16 -59.51 -86.75 61.10
CA ARG A 16 -58.11 -86.27 61.21
C ARG A 16 -57.48 -85.95 59.85
N ASN A 17 -57.75 -86.75 58.80
CA ASN A 17 -57.25 -86.49 57.46
C ASN A 17 -57.89 -85.24 56.84
N ASN A 18 -59.21 -85.06 56.96
CA ASN A 18 -59.88 -83.84 56.48
C ASN A 18 -59.42 -82.61 57.26
N GLN A 19 -59.29 -82.70 58.59
CA GLN A 19 -58.74 -81.62 59.41
C GLN A 19 -57.31 -81.27 58.97
N ARG A 20 -56.47 -82.26 58.68
CA ARG A 20 -55.12 -82.05 58.14
C ARG A 20 -55.15 -81.36 56.77
N ARG A 21 -56.07 -81.75 55.88
CA ARG A 21 -56.23 -81.14 54.54
C ARG A 21 -56.77 -79.70 54.62
N PHE A 22 -57.71 -79.42 55.51
CA PHE A 22 -58.19 -78.07 55.78
C PHE A 22 -57.07 -77.21 56.36
N ASN A 23 -56.36 -77.69 57.38
CA ASN A 23 -55.21 -76.98 57.97
C ASN A 23 -54.12 -76.70 56.91
N GLN A 24 -53.78 -77.69 56.07
CA GLN A 24 -52.79 -77.51 55.00
C GLN A 24 -53.27 -76.49 53.94
N SER A 25 -54.55 -76.55 53.56
CA SER A 25 -55.18 -75.57 52.66
C SER A 25 -55.16 -74.17 53.25
N ASP A 26 -55.46 -74.01 54.55
CA ASP A 26 -55.43 -72.72 55.23
C ASP A 26 -54.02 -72.15 55.32
N ILE A 27 -53.01 -72.99 55.59
CA ILE A 27 -51.59 -72.59 55.55
C ILE A 27 -51.20 -72.14 54.13
N SER A 28 -51.51 -72.93 53.09
CA SER A 28 -51.17 -72.57 51.71
C SER A 28 -51.92 -71.32 51.21
N ARG A 29 -53.18 -71.13 51.63
CA ARG A 29 -53.95 -69.90 51.35
C ARG A 29 -53.34 -68.69 52.07
N ALA A 30 -52.99 -68.82 53.35
CA ALA A 30 -52.34 -67.75 54.11
C ALA A 30 -50.98 -67.37 53.53
N GLU A 31 -50.19 -68.36 53.10
CA GLU A 31 -48.92 -68.15 52.38
C GLU A 31 -49.14 -67.44 51.04
N TRP A 32 -50.12 -67.86 50.24
CA TRP A 32 -50.47 -67.19 48.99
C TRP A 32 -50.94 -65.75 49.22
N PHE A 33 -51.76 -65.48 50.23
CA PHE A 33 -52.18 -64.12 50.58
C PHE A 33 -50.99 -63.25 50.99
N ARG A 34 -50.04 -63.81 51.76
CA ARG A 34 -48.79 -63.15 52.12
C ARG A 34 -47.96 -62.82 50.87
N VAL A 35 -47.77 -63.77 49.96
CA VAL A 35 -47.05 -63.56 48.68
C VAL A 35 -47.73 -62.49 47.83
N CYS A 36 -49.06 -62.51 47.73
CA CYS A 36 -49.83 -61.48 47.01
C CYS A 36 -49.63 -60.09 47.60
N GLN A 37 -49.69 -59.97 48.93
CA GLN A 37 -49.49 -58.70 49.63
C GLN A 37 -48.06 -58.19 49.45
N GLN A 38 -47.07 -59.06 49.66
CA GLN A 38 -45.65 -58.74 49.44
C GLN A 38 -45.36 -58.35 47.99
N SER A 39 -45.94 -59.06 47.02
CA SER A 39 -45.77 -58.76 45.59
C SER A 39 -46.36 -57.40 45.21
N LYS A 40 -47.56 -57.06 45.73
CA LYS A 40 -48.18 -55.74 45.50
C LYS A 40 -47.37 -54.61 46.14
N GLN A 41 -46.88 -54.82 47.36
CA GLN A 41 -46.02 -53.86 48.05
C GLN A 41 -44.72 -53.65 47.30
N LEU A 42 -44.03 -54.73 46.93
CA LEU A 42 -42.82 -54.70 46.13
C LEU A 42 -43.04 -53.99 44.79
N ALA A 43 -44.12 -54.29 44.08
CA ALA A 43 -44.45 -53.63 42.81
C ALA A 43 -44.64 -52.12 42.97
N LYS A 44 -45.28 -51.67 44.06
CA LYS A 44 -45.47 -50.25 44.37
C LYS A 44 -44.13 -49.57 44.70
N GLU A 45 -43.32 -50.19 45.55
CA GLU A 45 -41.98 -49.69 45.91
C GLU A 45 -41.07 -49.59 44.69
N LYS A 46 -41.04 -50.64 43.86
CA LYS A 46 -40.23 -50.66 42.63
C LYS A 46 -40.74 -49.66 41.60
N ARG A 47 -42.06 -49.47 41.44
CA ARG A 47 -42.60 -48.41 40.58
C ARG A 47 -42.14 -47.03 41.02
N HIS A 48 -42.28 -46.70 42.30
CA HIS A 48 -41.82 -45.42 42.83
C HIS A 48 -40.31 -45.21 42.63
N LEU A 49 -39.50 -46.25 42.88
CA LEU A 49 -38.06 -46.21 42.63
C LEU A 49 -37.75 -45.96 41.15
N THR A 50 -38.43 -46.67 40.23
CA THR A 50 -38.27 -46.48 38.78
C THR A 50 -38.61 -45.06 38.36
N ASP A 51 -39.77 -44.54 38.78
CA ASP A 51 -40.21 -43.18 38.43
C ASP A 51 -39.23 -42.12 38.97
N THR A 52 -38.76 -42.29 40.20
CA THR A 52 -37.81 -41.35 40.85
C THR A 52 -36.46 -41.34 40.13
N VAL A 53 -35.91 -42.53 39.81
CA VAL A 53 -34.62 -42.64 39.11
C VAL A 53 -34.72 -42.09 37.70
N GLN A 54 -35.81 -42.38 36.99
CA GLN A 54 -36.04 -41.84 35.64
C GLN A 54 -36.16 -40.31 35.67
N ASP A 55 -36.96 -39.74 36.57
CA ASP A 55 -37.12 -38.28 36.69
C ASP A 55 -35.79 -37.57 37.00
N ASP A 56 -34.99 -38.10 37.94
CA ASP A 56 -33.66 -37.56 38.26
C ASP A 56 -32.70 -37.57 37.06
N VAL A 57 -32.64 -38.70 36.34
CA VAL A 57 -31.78 -38.83 35.15
C VAL A 57 -32.26 -37.92 34.01
N THR A 58 -33.57 -37.86 33.76
CA THR A 58 -34.16 -36.96 32.74
C THR A 58 -33.82 -35.50 33.03
N LYS A 59 -33.90 -35.05 34.29
CA LYS A 59 -33.50 -33.70 34.69
C LYS A 59 -32.01 -33.44 34.46
N LYS A 60 -31.14 -34.42 34.73
CA LYS A 60 -29.69 -34.30 34.48
C LYS A 60 -29.38 -34.20 32.99
N ILE A 61 -30.04 -34.99 32.14
CA ILE A 61 -29.91 -34.92 30.68
C ILE A 61 -30.38 -33.55 30.17
N ALA A 62 -31.54 -33.06 30.63
CA ALA A 62 -32.05 -31.74 30.25
C ALA A 62 -31.09 -30.60 30.68
N ALA A 63 -30.52 -30.67 31.89
CA ALA A 63 -29.52 -29.72 32.35
C ALA A 63 -28.25 -29.76 31.49
N ARG A 64 -27.83 -30.95 31.04
CA ARG A 64 -26.70 -31.10 30.13
C ARG A 64 -26.99 -30.51 28.75
N ALA A 65 -28.15 -30.80 28.17
CA ALA A 65 -28.60 -30.23 26.91
C ALA A 65 -28.54 -28.69 26.94
N LYS A 66 -28.99 -28.07 28.04
CA LYS A 66 -28.90 -26.63 28.24
C LYS A 66 -27.45 -26.11 28.21
N GLN A 67 -26.53 -26.77 28.93
CA GLN A 67 -25.12 -26.37 28.92
C GLN A 67 -24.50 -26.47 27.51
N VAL A 68 -24.81 -27.52 26.77
CA VAL A 68 -24.32 -27.72 25.40
C VAL A 68 -24.84 -26.61 24.49
N PHE A 69 -26.13 -26.26 24.63
CA PHE A 69 -26.76 -25.18 23.88
C PHE A 69 -26.17 -23.80 24.18
N ASP A 70 -25.89 -23.50 25.45
CA ASP A 70 -25.24 -22.23 25.83
C ASP A 70 -23.84 -22.13 25.19
N CYS A 71 -23.07 -23.23 25.15
CA CYS A 71 -21.79 -23.27 24.44
C CYS A 71 -21.95 -23.08 22.91
N GLN A 72 -22.97 -23.66 22.28
CA GLN A 72 -23.23 -23.45 20.85
C GLN A 72 -23.46 -21.97 20.54
N LYS A 73 -24.22 -21.26 21.38
CA LYS A 73 -24.46 -19.83 21.18
C LYS A 73 -23.18 -19.00 21.24
N ASP A 74 -22.30 -19.32 22.19
CA ASP A 74 -21.01 -18.63 22.31
C ASP A 74 -20.10 -18.91 21.10
N LEU A 75 -20.11 -20.15 20.59
CA LEU A 75 -19.40 -20.55 19.38
C LEU A 75 -19.95 -19.83 18.14
N GLU A 76 -21.25 -19.87 17.92
CA GLU A 76 -21.95 -19.23 16.80
C GLU A 76 -21.65 -17.73 16.75
N LYS A 77 -21.84 -17.03 17.88
CA LYS A 77 -21.51 -15.60 18.00
C LYS A 77 -20.05 -15.30 17.65
N THR A 78 -19.12 -16.13 18.10
CA THR A 78 -17.69 -15.90 17.86
C THR A 78 -17.32 -16.21 16.40
N ILE A 79 -17.95 -17.21 15.77
CA ILE A 79 -17.81 -17.52 14.33
C ILE A 79 -18.29 -16.33 13.48
N GLU A 80 -19.42 -15.72 13.83
CA GLU A 80 -19.94 -14.53 13.15
C GLU A 80 -18.98 -13.34 13.27
N GLN A 81 -18.49 -13.07 14.49
CA GLN A 81 -17.52 -12.00 14.74
C GLN A 81 -16.23 -12.20 13.94
N LEU A 82 -15.72 -13.42 13.91
CA LEU A 82 -14.50 -13.75 13.20
C LEU A 82 -14.69 -13.71 11.68
N THR A 83 -15.87 -14.11 11.18
CA THR A 83 -16.25 -13.94 9.77
C THR A 83 -16.32 -12.46 9.39
N ALA A 84 -16.94 -11.63 10.23
CA ALA A 84 -17.01 -10.19 10.00
C ALA A 84 -15.63 -9.53 10.03
N GLU A 85 -14.76 -9.90 10.97
CA GLU A 85 -13.41 -9.36 11.04
C GLU A 85 -12.54 -9.80 9.86
N THR A 86 -12.65 -11.05 9.42
CA THR A 86 -11.97 -11.54 8.20
C THR A 86 -12.34 -10.71 6.98
N ARG A 87 -13.63 -10.40 6.80
CA ARG A 87 -14.09 -9.53 5.70
C ARG A 87 -13.49 -8.13 5.79
N LYS A 88 -13.34 -7.55 6.98
CA LYS A 88 -12.67 -6.24 7.14
C LYS A 88 -11.19 -6.33 6.77
N CYS A 89 -10.50 -7.40 7.16
CA CYS A 89 -9.11 -7.63 6.75
C CYS A 89 -8.99 -7.76 5.22
N ASP A 90 -9.90 -8.48 4.56
CA ASP A 90 -9.91 -8.56 3.08
C ASP A 90 -10.11 -7.19 2.42
N LEU A 91 -10.94 -6.32 3.01
CA LEU A 91 -11.14 -4.95 2.52
C LEU A 91 -9.87 -4.09 2.71
N GLU A 92 -9.22 -4.15 3.87
CA GLU A 92 -7.95 -3.43 4.09
C GLU A 92 -6.83 -3.97 3.19
N LYS A 93 -6.81 -5.27 2.90
CA LYS A 93 -5.86 -5.86 1.93
C LYS A 93 -6.02 -5.22 0.56
N LYS A 94 -7.26 -5.18 0.04
CA LYS A 94 -7.56 -4.54 -1.25
C LYS A 94 -7.18 -3.06 -1.24
N ARG A 95 -7.44 -2.36 -0.13
CA ARG A 95 -7.07 -0.95 0.04
C ARG A 95 -5.54 -0.76 -0.06
N LEU A 96 -4.75 -1.61 0.59
CA LEU A 96 -3.29 -1.57 0.49
C LEU A 96 -2.79 -1.88 -0.93
N GLU A 97 -3.38 -2.87 -1.60
CA GLU A 97 -3.06 -3.22 -2.99
C GLU A 97 -3.36 -2.04 -3.94
N ASN A 98 -4.50 -1.37 -3.76
CA ASN A 98 -4.85 -0.16 -4.50
C ASN A 98 -3.83 0.97 -4.25
N ALA A 99 -3.51 1.25 -2.99
CA ALA A 99 -2.51 2.25 -2.62
C ALA A 99 -1.13 1.94 -3.23
N LEU A 100 -0.74 0.66 -3.26
CA LEU A 100 0.52 0.21 -3.86
C LEU A 100 0.56 0.47 -5.38
N ASN A 101 -0.55 0.25 -6.08
CA ASN A 101 -0.67 0.52 -7.51
C ASN A 101 -0.61 2.03 -7.82
N GLU A 102 -1.25 2.86 -7.00
CA GLU A 102 -1.22 4.32 -7.17
C GLU A 102 0.18 4.89 -6.91
N VAL A 103 0.90 4.35 -5.93
CA VAL A 103 2.29 4.73 -5.67
C VAL A 103 3.24 4.24 -6.77
N GLN A 104 2.94 3.12 -7.44
CA GLN A 104 3.70 2.69 -8.62
C GLN A 104 3.62 3.73 -9.76
N MET A 105 2.46 4.37 -9.96
CA MET A 105 2.34 5.46 -10.94
C MET A 105 3.18 6.67 -10.55
N SER A 106 3.25 6.99 -9.26
CA SER A 106 4.08 8.08 -8.74
C SER A 106 5.58 7.81 -8.96
N LEU A 107 6.00 6.55 -8.82
CA LEU A 107 7.38 6.14 -9.10
C LEU A 107 7.75 6.36 -10.57
N ILE A 108 6.86 5.95 -11.48
CA ILE A 108 7.04 6.15 -12.93
C ILE A 108 7.17 7.64 -13.24
N VAL A 109 6.30 8.47 -12.66
CA VAL A 109 6.36 9.94 -12.82
C VAL A 109 7.70 10.51 -12.35
N ALA A 110 8.23 10.05 -11.21
CA ALA A 110 9.53 10.51 -10.71
C ALA A 110 10.69 10.09 -11.62
N GLN A 111 10.70 8.83 -12.08
CA GLN A 111 11.71 8.29 -12.99
C GLN A 111 11.67 8.97 -14.37
N GLU A 112 10.49 9.08 -14.97
CA GLU A 112 10.32 9.79 -16.24
C GLU A 112 10.71 11.27 -16.10
N SER A 113 10.48 11.89 -14.94
CA SER A 113 10.94 13.27 -14.71
C SER A 113 12.46 13.38 -14.74
N LEU A 114 13.20 12.39 -14.22
CA LEU A 114 14.66 12.34 -14.33
C LEU A 114 15.09 12.10 -15.78
N ASP A 115 14.50 11.12 -16.47
CA ASP A 115 14.82 10.78 -17.87
C ASP A 115 14.56 11.96 -18.83
N LEU A 116 13.52 12.75 -18.55
CA LEU A 116 13.24 13.99 -19.28
C LEU A 116 14.33 15.02 -19.06
N ARG A 117 14.82 15.14 -17.83
CA ARG A 117 15.84 16.12 -17.46
C ARG A 117 17.24 15.78 -17.98
N ASP A 118 17.53 14.50 -18.20
CA ASP A 118 18.74 14.06 -18.89
C ASP A 118 18.78 14.49 -20.37
N GLN A 119 17.67 15.01 -20.91
CA GLN A 119 17.59 15.57 -22.26
C GLN A 119 17.93 17.07 -22.32
N ARG A 120 18.24 17.69 -21.18
CA ARG A 120 18.86 19.03 -21.17
C ARG A 120 20.26 18.95 -21.78
N ILE A 121 20.74 20.08 -22.31
CA ILE A 121 21.96 20.12 -23.10
C ILE A 121 23.01 21.06 -22.50
N SER A 122 24.28 20.82 -22.84
CA SER A 122 25.40 21.72 -22.54
C SER A 122 25.51 22.07 -21.04
N SER A 123 25.79 23.34 -20.73
CA SER A 123 25.92 23.92 -19.39
C SER A 123 24.70 23.73 -18.48
N ASP A 124 23.52 23.40 -19.02
CA ASP A 124 22.29 23.20 -18.25
C ASP A 124 22.02 21.73 -17.87
N LEU A 125 22.80 20.79 -18.40
CA LEU A 125 22.81 19.40 -17.94
C LEU A 125 23.60 19.32 -16.62
N VAL A 126 22.91 19.63 -15.53
CA VAL A 126 23.51 19.73 -14.20
C VAL A 126 22.71 18.93 -13.18
N HIS A 127 23.45 18.31 -12.26
CA HIS A 127 22.89 17.75 -11.05
C HIS A 127 22.58 18.88 -10.07
N ASP A 128 21.31 19.28 -10.03
CA ASP A 128 20.80 20.37 -9.18
C ASP A 128 19.90 19.82 -8.08
N ARG A 129 19.46 20.72 -7.20
CA ARG A 129 18.55 20.40 -6.09
C ARG A 129 17.28 19.69 -6.54
N LEU A 130 16.75 20.02 -7.72
CA LEU A 130 15.56 19.33 -8.24
C LEU A 130 15.86 17.84 -8.52
N GLN A 131 17.09 17.53 -8.94
CA GLN A 131 17.52 16.16 -9.19
C GLN A 131 17.67 15.40 -7.87
N ASP A 132 18.24 16.03 -6.84
CA ASP A 132 18.31 15.47 -5.49
C ASP A 132 16.91 15.13 -4.95
N GLU A 133 15.95 16.06 -5.05
CA GLU A 133 14.59 15.84 -4.54
C GLU A 133 13.84 14.75 -5.32
N LEU A 134 14.07 14.61 -6.64
CA LEU A 134 13.49 13.52 -7.44
C LEU A 134 14.07 12.15 -7.04
N HIS A 135 15.38 12.06 -6.77
CA HIS A 135 15.97 10.81 -6.25
C HIS A 135 15.44 10.47 -4.86
N ARG A 136 15.34 11.46 -3.97
CA ARG A 136 14.73 11.29 -2.64
C ARG A 136 13.28 10.80 -2.73
N GLU A 137 12.51 11.31 -3.68
CA GLU A 137 11.14 10.82 -3.90
C GLU A 137 11.10 9.34 -4.31
N ILE A 138 12.02 8.91 -5.20
CA ILE A 138 12.15 7.50 -5.58
C ILE A 138 12.47 6.64 -4.34
N GLU A 139 13.39 7.07 -3.49
CA GLU A 139 13.77 6.36 -2.25
C GLU A 139 12.60 6.25 -1.27
N ILE A 140 11.87 7.36 -1.03
CA ILE A 140 10.67 7.39 -0.17
C ILE A 140 9.61 6.44 -0.71
N ILE A 141 9.34 6.49 -2.02
CA ILE A 141 8.37 5.62 -2.68
C ILE A 141 8.78 4.15 -2.54
N GLN A 142 10.04 3.80 -2.80
CA GLN A 142 10.51 2.42 -2.67
C GLN A 142 10.36 1.90 -1.23
N THR A 143 10.80 2.69 -0.24
CA THR A 143 10.67 2.35 1.18
C THR A 143 9.20 2.13 1.57
N TYR A 144 8.31 3.02 1.15
CA TYR A 144 6.87 2.88 1.39
C TYR A 144 6.29 1.62 0.74
N ARG A 145 6.68 1.31 -0.50
CA ARG A 145 6.21 0.12 -1.22
C ARG A 145 6.64 -1.16 -0.54
N ASP A 146 7.88 -1.26 -0.09
CA ASP A 146 8.40 -2.46 0.55
C ASP A 146 7.74 -2.69 1.92
N LEU A 147 7.57 -1.64 2.71
CA LEU A 147 6.80 -1.72 3.97
C LEU A 147 5.34 -2.12 3.72
N THR A 148 4.70 -1.56 2.69
CA THR A 148 3.32 -1.91 2.31
C THR A 148 3.20 -3.39 1.94
N LYS A 149 4.15 -3.93 1.16
CA LYS A 149 4.18 -5.37 0.81
C LYS A 149 4.36 -6.25 2.05
N MET A 150 5.22 -5.85 2.99
CA MET A 150 5.39 -6.58 4.25
C MET A 150 4.09 -6.61 5.06
N ILE A 151 3.39 -5.48 5.15
CA ILE A 151 2.10 -5.38 5.85
C ILE A 151 1.02 -6.23 5.16
N ILE A 152 0.97 -6.25 3.82
CA ILE A 152 0.07 -7.13 3.07
C ILE A 152 0.33 -8.60 3.43
N ALA A 153 1.59 -9.04 3.46
CA ALA A 153 1.93 -10.41 3.82
C ALA A 153 1.56 -10.75 5.29
N GLU A 154 1.74 -9.81 6.22
CA GLU A 154 1.29 -9.96 7.62
C GLU A 154 -0.24 -10.10 7.70
N LEU A 155 -0.97 -9.30 6.92
CA LEU A 155 -2.43 -9.33 6.86
C LEU A 155 -2.96 -10.62 6.23
N GLU A 156 -2.33 -11.13 5.17
CA GLU A 156 -2.65 -12.43 4.58
C GLU A 156 -2.45 -13.58 5.58
N ASN A 157 -1.38 -13.53 6.37
CA ASN A 157 -1.17 -14.49 7.45
C ASN A 157 -2.27 -14.41 8.51
N GLN A 158 -2.67 -13.20 8.89
CA GLN A 158 -3.76 -12.99 9.84
C GLN A 158 -5.10 -13.50 9.31
N ILE A 159 -5.42 -13.25 8.03
CA ILE A 159 -6.63 -13.78 7.37
C ILE A 159 -6.64 -15.31 7.41
N ARG A 160 -5.50 -15.96 7.13
CA ARG A 160 -5.38 -17.42 7.22
C ARG A 160 -5.59 -17.94 8.64
N ARG A 161 -5.02 -17.27 9.66
CA ARG A 161 -5.24 -17.63 11.08
C ARG A 161 -6.71 -17.49 11.47
N ASN A 162 -7.37 -16.41 11.05
CA ASN A 162 -8.80 -16.23 11.26
C ASN A 162 -9.58 -17.39 10.63
N GLN A 163 -9.35 -17.70 9.35
CA GLN A 163 -10.03 -18.80 8.66
C GLN A 163 -9.83 -20.16 9.34
N GLN A 164 -8.61 -20.44 9.80
CA GLN A 164 -8.32 -21.68 10.53
C GLN A 164 -9.08 -21.73 11.86
N SER A 165 -9.06 -20.65 12.64
CA SER A 165 -9.80 -20.55 13.89
C SER A 165 -11.31 -20.70 13.67
N LYS A 166 -11.85 -20.14 12.56
CA LYS A 166 -13.25 -20.34 12.16
C LYS A 166 -13.59 -21.81 11.99
N ILE A 167 -12.80 -22.54 11.20
CA ILE A 167 -13.02 -23.96 10.91
C ILE A 167 -13.00 -24.78 12.21
N GLU A 168 -12.11 -24.45 13.15
CA GLU A 168 -12.04 -25.13 14.45
C GLU A 168 -13.27 -24.86 15.32
N LEU A 169 -13.80 -23.64 15.32
CA LEU A 169 -15.04 -23.31 16.01
C LEU A 169 -16.27 -23.96 15.35
N GLU A 170 -16.33 -24.00 14.02
CA GLU A 170 -17.43 -24.64 13.27
C GLU A 170 -17.48 -26.15 13.53
N ARG A 171 -16.32 -26.81 13.62
CA ARG A 171 -16.23 -28.22 14.02
C ARG A 171 -16.74 -28.43 15.44
N ASP A 172 -16.29 -27.61 16.40
CA ASP A 172 -16.78 -27.70 17.78
C ASP A 172 -18.29 -27.47 17.85
N TRP A 173 -18.79 -26.47 17.11
CA TRP A 173 -20.22 -26.15 17.06
C TRP A 173 -21.02 -27.34 16.50
N SER A 174 -20.54 -27.98 15.44
CA SER A 174 -21.17 -29.17 14.85
C SER A 174 -21.24 -30.33 15.84
N ASP A 175 -20.13 -30.63 16.53
CA ASP A 175 -20.08 -31.69 17.55
C ASP A 175 -21.06 -31.40 18.70
N LYS A 176 -21.14 -30.13 19.12
CA LYS A 176 -22.08 -29.69 20.15
C LYS A 176 -23.53 -29.76 19.63
N TRP A 177 -23.79 -29.45 18.37
CA TRP A 177 -25.11 -29.52 17.76
C TRP A 177 -25.66 -30.95 17.78
N GLU A 178 -24.86 -31.93 17.36
CA GLU A 178 -25.24 -33.33 17.40
C GLU A 178 -25.47 -33.82 18.84
N ALA A 179 -24.57 -33.47 19.76
CA ALA A 179 -24.73 -33.80 21.18
C ALA A 179 -26.00 -33.22 21.79
N TYR A 180 -26.32 -31.95 21.50
CA TYR A 180 -27.56 -31.31 21.96
C TYR A 180 -28.80 -31.99 21.40
N ASN A 181 -28.80 -32.37 20.12
CA ASN A 181 -29.93 -33.06 19.50
C ASN A 181 -30.17 -34.42 20.16
N ILE A 182 -29.11 -35.19 20.40
CA ILE A 182 -29.18 -36.48 21.11
C ILE A 182 -29.73 -36.27 22.54
N ASP A 183 -29.14 -35.35 23.31
CA ASP A 183 -29.57 -35.08 24.69
C ASP A 183 -31.02 -34.56 24.75
N THR A 184 -31.43 -33.76 23.77
CA THR A 184 -32.82 -33.26 23.65
C THR A 184 -33.79 -34.40 23.36
N ILE A 185 -33.47 -35.30 22.42
CA ILE A 185 -34.30 -36.47 22.15
C ILE A 185 -34.42 -37.32 23.42
N CYS A 186 -33.30 -37.64 24.08
CA CYS A 186 -33.27 -38.42 25.31
C CYS A 186 -34.09 -37.79 26.44
N ALA A 187 -34.01 -36.47 26.62
CA ALA A 187 -34.75 -35.74 27.66
C ALA A 187 -36.28 -35.75 27.43
N HIS A 188 -36.73 -35.91 26.19
CA HIS A 188 -38.16 -35.94 25.83
C HIS A 188 -38.72 -37.37 25.64
N MET A 189 -37.91 -38.42 25.79
CA MET A 189 -38.39 -39.80 25.69
C MET A 189 -39.38 -40.12 26.82
N GLN A 190 -40.53 -40.67 26.44
CA GLN A 190 -41.55 -41.16 27.38
C GLN A 190 -41.62 -42.68 27.32
N ASN A 191 -41.90 -43.32 28.46
CA ASN A 191 -42.00 -44.80 28.55
C ASN A 191 -43.06 -45.40 27.60
N THR A 192 -44.01 -44.60 27.10
CA THR A 192 -45.08 -44.99 26.18
C THR A 192 -44.70 -44.87 24.70
N SER A 193 -43.54 -44.31 24.37
CA SER A 193 -43.08 -44.06 22.99
C SER A 193 -42.54 -45.33 22.32
N SER A 194 -43.45 -46.26 21.96
CA SER A 194 -43.11 -47.59 21.44
C SER A 194 -42.32 -47.61 20.12
N GLU A 195 -42.41 -46.57 19.29
CA GLU A 195 -41.66 -46.48 18.02
C GLU A 195 -40.21 -45.99 18.21
N GLN A 196 -39.88 -45.39 19.35
CA GLN A 196 -38.58 -44.76 19.63
C GLN A 196 -37.73 -45.52 20.65
N ILE A 197 -38.30 -46.54 21.30
CA ILE A 197 -37.65 -47.28 22.39
C ILE A 197 -37.52 -48.75 21.99
N ALA A 198 -36.30 -49.27 22.02
CA ALA A 198 -35.99 -50.66 21.69
C ALA A 198 -35.01 -51.25 22.70
N PHE A 199 -35.10 -52.58 22.89
CA PHE A 199 -34.04 -53.33 23.56
C PHE A 199 -32.91 -53.58 22.57
N TYR A 200 -31.72 -53.05 22.85
CA TYR A 200 -30.54 -53.27 22.02
C TYR A 200 -29.83 -54.58 22.44
N THR A 201 -29.66 -55.51 21.50
CA THR A 201 -28.97 -56.80 21.73
C THR A 201 -27.46 -56.66 21.55
N GLY A 202 -26.67 -57.06 22.55
CA GLY A 202 -25.20 -57.04 22.52
C GLY A 202 -24.60 -56.46 23.80
N PRO A 203 -23.28 -56.64 24.05
CA PRO A 203 -22.62 -55.95 25.16
C PRO A 203 -22.70 -54.43 24.95
N GLN A 204 -23.12 -53.71 25.98
CA GLN A 204 -23.24 -52.25 25.95
C GLN A 204 -21.87 -51.67 25.55
N ARG A 205 -21.83 -50.92 24.45
CA ARG A 205 -20.59 -50.32 23.95
C ARG A 205 -20.14 -49.25 24.94
N ILE A 206 -19.20 -49.59 25.81
CA ILE A 206 -18.53 -48.65 26.71
C ILE A 206 -17.27 -48.17 25.99
N PRO A 207 -17.17 -46.89 25.59
CA PRO A 207 -15.96 -46.32 25.04
C PRO A 207 -14.75 -46.54 25.97
N ASN A 208 -13.59 -46.82 25.36
CA ASN A 208 -12.33 -47.00 26.09
C ASN A 208 -11.78 -45.69 26.70
N LYS A 209 -12.34 -44.53 26.33
CA LYS A 209 -11.94 -43.21 26.81
C LYS A 209 -13.17 -42.30 26.91
N TRP A 210 -13.23 -41.52 27.99
CA TRP A 210 -14.25 -40.51 28.24
C TRP A 210 -13.57 -39.18 28.53
N SER A 211 -14.14 -38.08 28.03
CA SER A 211 -13.78 -36.74 28.51
C SER A 211 -14.49 -36.45 29.82
N SER A 212 -13.79 -35.86 30.78
CA SER A 212 -14.41 -35.26 31.95
C SER A 212 -15.23 -34.00 31.58
N PRO A 213 -16.22 -33.61 32.39
CA PRO A 213 -16.94 -32.35 32.19
C PRO A 213 -16.01 -31.13 32.16
N GLN A 214 -14.95 -31.15 32.98
CA GLN A 214 -13.93 -30.10 33.00
C GLN A 214 -13.17 -30.02 31.67
N GLU A 215 -12.67 -31.14 31.15
CA GLU A 215 -11.99 -31.18 29.86
C GLU A 215 -12.88 -30.70 28.72
N TRP A 216 -14.17 -31.05 28.73
CA TRP A 216 -15.14 -30.60 27.71
C TRP A 216 -15.35 -29.08 27.73
N ILE A 217 -15.45 -28.47 28.92
CA ILE A 217 -15.60 -27.02 29.08
C ILE A 217 -14.33 -26.31 28.61
N GLU A 218 -13.17 -26.76 29.09
CA GLU A 218 -11.89 -26.12 28.79
C GLU A 218 -11.53 -26.22 27.31
N PHE A 219 -11.90 -27.32 26.64
CA PHE A 219 -11.72 -27.46 25.19
C PHE A 219 -12.41 -26.34 24.41
N THR A 220 -13.68 -26.09 24.71
CA THR A 220 -14.48 -25.04 24.06
C THR A 220 -13.96 -23.64 24.44
N ARG A 221 -13.66 -23.43 25.73
CA ARG A 221 -13.16 -22.15 26.24
C ARG A 221 -11.83 -21.74 25.61
N HIS A 222 -10.89 -22.68 25.50
CA HIS A 222 -9.59 -22.43 24.91
C HIS A 222 -9.72 -21.99 23.44
N ARG A 223 -10.57 -22.66 22.66
CA ARG A 223 -10.83 -22.28 21.25
C ARG A 223 -11.46 -20.90 21.14
N LEU A 224 -12.46 -20.61 21.97
CA LEU A 224 -13.08 -19.28 22.03
C LEU A 224 -12.09 -18.19 22.42
N PHE A 225 -11.17 -18.47 23.35
CA PHE A 225 -10.11 -17.54 23.74
C PHE A 225 -9.18 -17.23 22.55
N ASN A 226 -8.68 -18.26 21.88
CA ASN A 226 -7.80 -18.09 20.72
C ASN A 226 -8.49 -17.31 19.60
N ALA A 227 -9.74 -17.64 19.27
CA ALA A 227 -10.50 -16.91 18.25
C ALA A 227 -10.68 -15.42 18.59
N ARG A 228 -10.94 -15.10 19.86
CA ARG A 228 -11.05 -13.71 20.33
C ARG A 228 -9.71 -12.97 20.28
N ASP A 229 -8.60 -13.68 20.50
CA ASP A 229 -7.27 -13.11 20.37
C ASP A 229 -6.91 -12.83 18.90
N GLU A 230 -7.26 -13.72 17.97
CA GLU A 230 -7.11 -13.48 16.53
C GLU A 230 -7.94 -12.28 16.04
N ILE A 231 -9.17 -12.12 16.54
CA ILE A 231 -10.00 -10.94 16.27
C ILE A 231 -9.32 -9.66 16.78
N ARG A 232 -8.78 -9.68 18.01
CA ARG A 232 -8.08 -8.54 18.59
C ARG A 232 -6.83 -8.18 17.78
N THR A 233 -6.04 -9.18 17.41
CA THR A 233 -4.82 -9.01 16.61
C THR A 233 -5.15 -8.43 15.23
N SER A 234 -6.24 -8.92 14.61
CA SER A 234 -6.76 -8.36 13.36
C SER A 234 -7.11 -6.87 13.49
N ALA A 235 -7.80 -6.48 14.56
CA ALA A 235 -8.16 -5.08 14.79
C ALA A 235 -6.92 -4.18 14.96
N ILE A 236 -5.94 -4.61 15.76
CA ILE A 236 -4.66 -3.91 15.95
C ILE A 236 -3.93 -3.75 14.61
N LEU A 237 -3.92 -4.79 13.77
CA LEU A 237 -3.28 -4.73 12.46
C LEU A 237 -3.99 -3.73 11.54
N ARG A 238 -5.32 -3.65 11.55
CA ARG A 238 -6.06 -2.64 10.78
C ARG A 238 -5.77 -1.21 11.24
N ASP A 239 -5.60 -0.98 12.55
CA ASP A 239 -5.21 0.34 13.05
C ASP A 239 -3.80 0.72 12.58
N LYS A 240 -2.84 -0.23 12.63
CA LYS A 240 -1.49 -0.04 12.08
C LYS A 240 -1.52 0.28 10.59
N ILE A 241 -2.36 -0.42 9.81
CA ILE A 241 -2.56 -0.18 8.38
C ILE A 241 -3.03 1.25 8.14
N ASN A 242 -4.02 1.72 8.89
CA ASN A 242 -4.53 3.08 8.74
C ASN A 242 -3.46 4.12 9.07
N THR A 243 -2.68 3.92 10.15
CA THR A 243 -1.55 4.81 10.48
C THR A 243 -0.48 4.82 9.39
N HIS A 244 -0.11 3.64 8.87
CA HIS A 244 0.85 3.50 7.77
C HIS A 244 0.42 4.27 6.52
N LEU A 245 -0.82 4.08 6.07
CA LEU A 245 -1.37 4.79 4.90
C LEU A 245 -1.38 6.31 5.13
N GLN A 246 -1.78 6.78 6.31
CA GLN A 246 -1.81 8.21 6.64
C GLN A 246 -0.41 8.84 6.65
N ASN A 247 0.58 8.15 7.22
CA ASN A 247 1.96 8.63 7.26
C ASN A 247 2.56 8.62 5.87
N GLY A 248 2.40 7.53 5.11
CA GLY A 248 2.88 7.43 3.74
C GLY A 248 2.28 8.50 2.82
N TYR A 249 0.98 8.78 2.94
CA TYR A 249 0.35 9.90 2.22
C TYR A 249 1.03 11.24 2.55
N LYS A 250 1.25 11.54 3.84
CA LYS A 250 1.88 12.79 4.25
C LYS A 250 3.30 12.91 3.71
N ASP A 251 4.09 11.87 3.83
CA ASP A 251 5.48 11.85 3.37
C ASP A 251 5.56 12.06 1.85
N LEU A 252 4.75 11.32 1.09
CA LEU A 252 4.67 11.45 -0.37
C LEU A 252 4.17 12.83 -0.80
N ARG A 253 3.17 13.39 -0.09
CA ARG A 253 2.65 14.72 -0.42
C ARG A 253 3.67 15.82 -0.11
N ASN A 254 4.31 15.75 1.05
CA ASN A 254 5.37 16.70 1.43
C ASN A 254 6.52 16.68 0.42
N GLN A 255 6.93 15.49 -0.05
CA GLN A 255 7.97 15.37 -1.05
C GLN A 255 7.51 15.92 -2.42
N ALA A 256 6.27 15.66 -2.81
CA ALA A 256 5.71 16.23 -4.04
C ALA A 256 5.66 17.77 -4.00
N ASP A 257 5.23 18.36 -2.87
CA ASP A 257 5.21 19.81 -2.66
C ASP A 257 6.62 20.42 -2.68
N ALA A 258 7.61 19.73 -2.09
CA ALA A 258 9.01 20.14 -2.13
C ALA A 258 9.55 20.16 -3.57
N ILE A 259 9.28 19.13 -4.35
CA ILE A 259 9.66 19.06 -5.77
C ILE A 259 8.97 20.15 -6.58
N GLU A 260 7.67 20.35 -6.39
CA GLU A 260 6.91 21.39 -7.10
C GLU A 260 7.49 22.79 -6.82
N SER A 261 7.86 23.06 -5.56
CA SER A 261 8.50 24.30 -5.15
C SER A 261 9.87 24.50 -5.81
N VAL A 262 10.74 23.49 -5.76
CA VAL A 262 12.08 23.56 -6.36
C VAL A 262 12.00 23.64 -7.89
N LEU A 263 11.07 22.92 -8.52
CA LEU A 263 10.83 22.99 -9.95
C LEU A 263 10.36 24.39 -10.37
N ALA A 264 9.41 24.99 -9.64
CA ALA A 264 8.95 26.34 -9.91
C ALA A 264 10.09 27.36 -9.77
N GLN A 265 10.93 27.22 -8.74
CA GLN A 265 12.11 28.06 -8.57
C GLN A 265 13.07 27.91 -9.75
N ARG A 266 13.39 26.67 -10.16
CA ARG A 266 14.32 26.41 -11.26
C ARG A 266 13.84 26.96 -12.60
N VAL A 267 12.53 26.83 -12.88
CA VAL A 267 11.90 27.40 -14.07
C VAL A 267 11.99 28.93 -14.05
N ASN A 268 11.80 29.58 -12.90
CA ASN A 268 11.93 31.04 -12.78
C ASN A 268 13.37 31.50 -13.00
N GLU A 269 14.35 30.84 -12.34
CA GLU A 269 15.78 31.14 -12.53
C GLU A 269 16.22 31.02 -14.00
N THR A 270 15.71 29.99 -14.70
CA THR A 270 16.01 29.75 -16.12
C THR A 270 15.36 30.81 -17.01
N ASN A 271 14.11 31.21 -16.73
CA ASN A 271 13.43 32.30 -17.45
C ASN A 271 14.15 33.64 -17.24
N ASP A 272 14.56 33.97 -16.02
CA ASP A 272 15.29 35.21 -15.71
C ASP A 272 16.63 35.25 -16.45
N SER A 273 17.35 34.13 -16.46
CA SER A 273 18.61 33.99 -17.19
C SER A 273 18.40 34.17 -18.70
N LEU A 274 17.37 33.52 -19.27
CA LEU A 274 17.00 33.66 -20.68
C LEU A 274 16.63 35.10 -21.03
N TYR A 275 15.87 35.77 -20.17
CA TYR A 275 15.49 37.17 -20.37
C TYR A 275 16.72 38.08 -20.41
N ARG A 276 17.64 37.94 -19.45
CA ARG A 276 18.89 38.70 -19.41
C ARG A 276 19.77 38.43 -20.63
N LEU A 277 19.92 37.17 -21.05
CA LEU A 277 20.67 36.82 -22.26
C LEU A 277 20.06 37.45 -23.52
N LYS A 278 18.74 37.45 -23.66
CA LYS A 278 18.04 38.11 -24.76
C LYS A 278 18.25 39.63 -24.76
N GLN A 279 18.25 40.27 -23.59
CA GLN A 279 18.57 41.70 -23.47
C GLN A 279 20.01 42.00 -23.89
N HIS A 280 20.98 41.23 -23.41
CA HIS A 280 22.39 41.39 -23.79
C HIS A 280 22.59 41.15 -25.29
N LEU A 281 21.92 40.15 -25.89
CA LEU A 281 21.97 39.92 -27.33
C LEU A 281 21.47 41.14 -28.11
N GLN A 282 20.37 41.77 -27.68
CA GLN A 282 19.87 43.00 -28.32
C GLN A 282 20.87 44.16 -28.21
N MET A 283 21.58 44.29 -27.09
CA MET A 283 22.64 45.30 -26.94
C MET A 283 23.80 45.03 -27.91
N VAL A 284 24.31 43.79 -27.95
CA VAL A 284 25.39 43.40 -28.87
C VAL A 284 24.99 43.60 -30.33
N ILE A 285 23.74 43.32 -30.71
CA ILE A 285 23.25 43.59 -32.08
C ILE A 285 23.30 45.08 -32.41
N LYS A 286 22.92 45.97 -31.47
CA LYS A 286 23.03 47.42 -31.66
C LYS A 286 24.49 47.85 -31.78
N ASP A 287 25.37 47.32 -30.95
CA ASP A 287 26.81 47.63 -30.97
C ASP A 287 27.47 47.16 -32.27
N VAL A 288 27.06 45.99 -32.81
CA VAL A 288 27.49 45.50 -34.13
C VAL A 288 27.09 46.48 -35.23
N ALA A 289 25.83 46.92 -35.26
CA ALA A 289 25.35 47.86 -36.27
C ALA A 289 26.08 49.21 -36.19
N GLU A 290 26.41 49.68 -34.98
CA GLU A 290 27.17 50.92 -34.79
C GLU A 290 28.65 50.77 -35.17
N ALA A 291 29.25 49.62 -34.89
CA ALA A 291 30.61 49.28 -35.33
C ALA A 291 30.70 49.20 -36.86
N GLU A 292 29.72 48.61 -37.54
CA GLU A 292 29.64 48.57 -39.00
C GLU A 292 29.55 49.98 -39.60
N LYS A 293 28.72 50.88 -39.04
CA LYS A 293 28.66 52.29 -39.46
C LYS A 293 29.99 53.00 -39.24
N THR A 294 30.64 52.78 -38.11
CA THR A 294 31.94 53.37 -37.78
C THR A 294 33.02 52.91 -38.77
N ILE A 295 33.03 51.63 -39.13
CA ILE A 295 33.93 51.07 -40.15
C ILE A 295 33.67 51.71 -41.51
N GLN A 296 32.40 51.86 -41.92
CA GLN A 296 32.04 52.55 -43.17
C GLN A 296 32.48 54.01 -43.17
N PHE A 297 32.28 54.72 -42.06
CA PHE A 297 32.73 56.10 -41.87
C PHE A 297 34.25 56.22 -41.99
N LEU A 298 35.02 55.37 -41.29
CA LEU A 298 36.49 55.37 -41.37
C LEU A 298 36.99 55.06 -42.78
N LYS A 299 36.39 54.07 -43.48
CA LYS A 299 36.71 53.76 -44.88
C LYS A 299 36.49 54.96 -45.80
N LYS A 300 35.37 55.68 -45.60
CA LYS A 300 35.07 56.91 -46.35
C LYS A 300 36.09 58.02 -46.05
N GLU A 301 36.40 58.29 -44.79
CA GLU A 301 37.37 59.31 -44.38
C GLU A 301 38.79 59.06 -44.90
N ILE A 302 39.21 57.80 -44.99
CA ILE A 302 40.48 57.40 -45.61
C ILE A 302 40.43 57.74 -47.11
N LEU A 303 39.39 57.29 -47.82
CA LEU A 303 39.22 57.52 -49.25
C LEU A 303 39.19 59.02 -49.60
N GLU A 304 38.53 59.85 -48.78
CA GLU A 304 38.45 61.30 -49.01
C GLU A 304 39.80 62.01 -48.84
N LYS A 305 40.72 61.49 -48.02
CA LYS A 305 42.06 62.08 -47.81
C LYS A 305 43.11 61.59 -48.82
N GLU A 306 42.89 60.47 -49.50
CA GLU A 306 43.80 59.95 -50.53
C GLU A 306 44.08 60.94 -51.68
N PRO A 307 43.08 61.65 -52.28
CA PRO A 307 43.34 62.64 -53.31
C PRO A 307 44.22 63.81 -52.85
N ALA A 308 44.07 64.25 -51.60
CA ALA A 308 44.88 65.32 -51.03
C ALA A 308 46.33 64.88 -50.89
N LEU A 309 46.57 63.67 -50.36
CA LEU A 309 47.92 63.11 -50.28
C LEU A 309 48.53 62.92 -51.68
N LYS A 310 47.76 62.36 -52.63
CA LYS A 310 48.20 62.17 -54.02
C LYS A 310 48.59 63.50 -54.67
N LYS A 311 47.83 64.57 -54.44
CA LYS A 311 48.12 65.92 -54.92
C LYS A 311 49.41 66.47 -54.32
N ALA A 312 49.60 66.36 -53.00
CA ALA A 312 50.82 66.79 -52.32
C ALA A 312 52.05 66.03 -52.84
N GLN A 313 51.96 64.70 -52.95
CA GLN A 313 53.02 63.84 -53.50
C GLN A 313 53.34 64.16 -54.96
N THR A 314 52.32 64.35 -55.80
CA THR A 314 52.51 64.71 -57.22
C THR A 314 53.20 66.05 -57.36
N ARG A 315 52.78 67.06 -56.58
CA ARG A 315 53.43 68.39 -56.55
C ARG A 315 54.88 68.30 -56.08
N LEU A 316 55.15 67.50 -55.05
CA LEU A 316 56.50 67.29 -54.54
C LEU A 316 57.39 66.59 -55.58
N HIS A 317 56.88 65.55 -56.23
CA HIS A 317 57.57 64.84 -57.31
C HIS A 317 57.91 65.77 -58.48
N LEU A 318 56.96 66.54 -59.00
CA LEU A 318 57.22 67.50 -60.09
C LEU A 318 58.26 68.56 -59.70
N ARG A 319 58.29 69.00 -58.44
CA ARG A 319 59.31 69.96 -57.96
C ARG A 319 60.69 69.34 -57.80
N ASN A 320 60.79 68.02 -57.66
CA ASN A 320 62.07 67.29 -57.62
C ASN A 320 62.70 67.14 -59.01
N GLU A 321 61.95 67.37 -60.09
CA GLU A 321 62.44 67.31 -61.49
C GLU A 321 63.01 68.66 -61.98
N ARG A 322 63.08 69.69 -61.11
CA ARG A 322 63.61 71.01 -61.50
C ARG A 322 65.12 70.89 -61.80
N PRO A 323 65.61 71.46 -62.92
CA PRO A 323 67.01 71.27 -63.33
C PRO A 323 67.99 72.18 -62.58
N ASN A 324 69.20 71.66 -62.30
CA ASN A 324 70.36 72.41 -61.80
C ASN A 324 70.06 73.27 -60.55
N VAL A 325 70.32 74.58 -60.63
CA VAL A 325 70.16 75.55 -59.53
C VAL A 325 68.69 75.77 -59.14
N GLU A 326 67.75 75.49 -60.04
CA GLU A 326 66.31 75.62 -59.77
C GLU A 326 65.79 74.50 -58.84
N LEU A 327 66.58 73.46 -58.58
CA LEU A 327 66.35 72.46 -57.53
C LEU A 327 66.63 73.03 -56.13
N CYS A 328 65.95 74.13 -55.83
CA CYS A 328 66.12 74.87 -54.60
C CYS A 328 65.13 74.37 -53.53
N GLU A 329 65.63 74.12 -52.32
CA GLU A 329 64.84 73.83 -51.11
C GLU A 329 64.23 75.12 -50.55
N ASP A 330 63.32 75.70 -51.31
CA ASP A 330 62.57 76.87 -50.88
C ASP A 330 61.46 76.52 -49.88
N ARG A 331 60.84 77.56 -49.32
CA ARG A 331 59.76 77.41 -48.33
C ARG A 331 58.57 76.59 -48.85
N ALA A 332 58.26 76.68 -50.14
CA ALA A 332 57.18 75.92 -50.74
C ALA A 332 57.54 74.42 -50.86
N HIS A 333 58.81 74.11 -51.15
CA HIS A 333 59.32 72.75 -51.18
C HIS A 333 59.26 72.11 -49.78
N LEU A 334 59.77 72.80 -48.76
CA LEU A 334 59.66 72.36 -47.35
C LEU A 334 58.21 72.18 -46.90
N GLY A 335 57.32 73.10 -47.28
CA GLY A 335 55.90 73.01 -46.99
C GLY A 335 55.23 71.77 -47.58
N LEU A 336 55.56 71.40 -48.83
CA LEU A 336 55.04 70.18 -49.46
C LEU A 336 55.57 68.89 -48.82
N ILE A 337 56.82 68.88 -48.34
CA ILE A 337 57.37 67.75 -47.58
C ILE A 337 56.58 67.56 -46.28
N ILE A 338 56.30 68.64 -45.55
CA ILE A 338 55.51 68.61 -44.32
C ILE A 338 54.07 68.17 -44.61
N GLU A 339 53.39 68.80 -45.58
CA GLU A 339 52.02 68.45 -45.99
C GLU A 339 51.90 66.96 -46.36
N SER A 340 52.85 66.43 -47.16
CA SER A 340 52.85 65.02 -47.54
C SER A 340 53.07 64.09 -46.34
N ARG A 341 53.92 64.47 -45.37
CA ARG A 341 54.15 63.66 -44.16
C ARG A 341 52.94 63.67 -43.24
N GLU A 342 52.32 64.82 -43.00
CA GLU A 342 51.15 64.97 -42.14
C GLU A 342 49.93 64.24 -42.71
N LEU A 343 49.69 64.34 -44.03
CA LEU A 343 48.61 63.62 -44.69
C LEU A 343 48.84 62.10 -44.66
N ALA A 344 50.07 61.64 -44.88
CA ALA A 344 50.41 60.22 -44.77
C ALA A 344 50.22 59.70 -43.34
N ALA A 345 50.68 60.44 -42.33
CA ALA A 345 50.49 60.08 -40.92
C ALA A 345 49.00 60.06 -40.53
N THR A 346 48.20 61.00 -41.05
CA THR A 346 46.75 61.04 -40.82
C THR A 346 46.05 59.82 -41.42
N ILE A 347 46.38 59.46 -42.66
CA ILE A 347 45.82 58.25 -43.30
C ILE A 347 46.24 56.99 -42.53
N GLN A 348 47.52 56.90 -42.13
CA GLN A 348 48.00 55.78 -41.33
C GLN A 348 47.24 55.66 -39.99
N ALA A 349 47.05 56.75 -39.27
CA ALA A 349 46.29 56.75 -38.01
C ALA A 349 44.83 56.31 -38.21
N LEU A 350 44.19 56.74 -39.30
CA LEU A 350 42.84 56.29 -39.66
C LEU A 350 42.81 54.79 -40.03
N GLN A 351 43.81 54.29 -40.74
CA GLN A 351 43.95 52.87 -41.08
C GLN A 351 44.17 52.00 -39.83
N GLU A 352 44.99 52.45 -38.88
CA GLU A 352 45.18 51.76 -37.60
C GLU A 352 43.87 51.71 -36.79
N GLN A 353 43.13 52.82 -36.76
CA GLN A 353 41.82 52.86 -36.09
C GLN A 353 40.78 51.99 -36.79
N LEU A 354 40.82 51.92 -38.12
CA LEU A 354 39.98 51.00 -38.90
C LEU A 354 40.28 49.54 -38.55
N ALA A 355 41.54 49.14 -38.49
CA ALA A 355 41.93 47.78 -38.11
C ALA A 355 41.46 47.42 -36.69
N ARG A 356 41.53 48.36 -35.73
CA ARG A 356 40.98 48.18 -34.38
C ARG A 356 39.46 48.02 -34.38
N ALA A 357 38.75 48.82 -35.18
CA ALA A 357 37.31 48.73 -35.31
C ALA A 357 36.88 47.39 -35.93
N GLU A 358 37.56 46.92 -36.97
CA GLU A 358 37.32 45.62 -37.62
C GLU A 358 37.58 44.45 -36.66
N ALA A 359 38.65 44.50 -35.86
CA ALA A 359 38.92 43.51 -34.81
C ALA A 359 37.82 43.50 -33.73
N SER A 360 37.37 44.68 -33.28
CA SER A 360 36.29 44.82 -32.31
C SER A 360 34.97 44.23 -32.85
N LEU A 361 34.63 44.51 -34.12
CA LEU A 361 33.46 43.93 -34.78
C LEU A 361 33.54 42.40 -34.83
N SER A 362 34.71 41.83 -35.15
CA SER A 362 34.91 40.38 -35.14
C SER A 362 34.61 39.76 -33.77
N ASN A 363 35.09 40.39 -32.69
CA ASN A 363 34.80 39.96 -31.32
C ASN A 363 33.31 40.06 -30.99
N LEU A 364 32.64 41.17 -31.34
CA LEU A 364 31.20 41.32 -31.13
C LEU A 364 30.38 40.25 -31.87
N LEU A 365 30.76 39.90 -33.10
CA LEU A 365 30.12 38.83 -33.87
C LEU A 365 30.35 37.44 -33.26
N GLN A 366 31.48 37.21 -32.60
CA GLN A 366 31.73 35.99 -31.84
C GLN A 366 30.84 35.95 -30.58
N THR A 367 30.83 37.02 -29.78
CA THR A 367 29.97 37.14 -28.60
C THR A 367 28.49 36.99 -28.95
N ARG A 368 28.03 37.54 -30.08
CA ARG A 368 26.66 37.35 -30.57
C ARG A 368 26.34 35.87 -30.75
N ARG A 369 27.20 35.12 -31.44
CA ARG A 369 27.03 33.68 -31.69
C ARG A 369 27.03 32.87 -30.39
N GLU A 370 27.84 33.25 -29.42
CA GLU A 370 27.87 32.60 -28.10
C GLU A 370 26.57 32.85 -27.32
N LEU A 371 26.08 34.09 -27.30
CA LEU A 371 24.80 34.43 -26.68
C LEU A 371 23.62 33.71 -27.35
N GLU A 372 23.59 33.64 -28.69
CA GLU A 372 22.57 32.90 -29.44
C GLU A 372 22.55 31.41 -29.06
N ARG A 373 23.73 30.78 -28.94
CA ARG A 373 23.84 29.38 -28.49
C ARG A 373 23.34 29.21 -27.07
N GLU A 374 23.73 30.09 -26.15
CA GLU A 374 23.34 29.97 -24.74
C GLU A 374 21.84 30.21 -24.55
N ILE A 375 21.24 31.10 -25.34
CA ILE A 375 19.78 31.27 -25.42
C ILE A 375 19.10 29.97 -25.84
N ALA A 376 19.59 29.30 -26.89
CA ALA A 376 19.02 28.03 -27.35
C ALA A 376 19.12 26.93 -26.26
N VAL A 377 20.22 26.91 -25.49
CA VAL A 377 20.38 26.02 -24.33
C VAL A 377 19.29 26.31 -23.28
N LYS A 378 19.09 27.58 -22.88
CA LYS A 378 18.06 27.93 -21.88
C LYS A 378 16.64 27.65 -22.37
N GLU A 379 16.36 27.86 -23.65
CA GLU A 379 15.06 27.54 -24.27
C GLU A 379 14.78 26.03 -24.27
N ASN A 380 15.80 25.20 -24.52
CA ASN A 380 15.70 23.75 -24.38
C ASN A 380 15.38 23.36 -22.92
N SER A 381 16.11 23.89 -21.95
CA SER A 381 15.88 23.63 -20.52
C SER A 381 14.46 23.99 -20.07
N LEU A 382 13.93 25.13 -20.52
CA LEU A 382 12.54 25.51 -20.25
C LEU A 382 11.54 24.56 -20.92
N THR A 383 11.82 24.11 -22.14
CA THR A 383 10.97 23.14 -22.84
C THR A 383 10.91 21.82 -22.08
N VAL A 384 12.03 21.36 -21.52
CA VAL A 384 12.10 20.17 -20.67
C VAL A 384 11.32 20.39 -19.37
N ASP A 385 11.69 21.38 -18.57
CA ASP A 385 11.15 21.54 -17.21
C ASP A 385 9.70 22.00 -17.20
N LYS A 386 9.42 23.10 -17.90
CA LYS A 386 8.09 23.73 -17.92
C LYS A 386 7.17 23.02 -18.92
N GLY A 387 7.73 22.59 -20.06
CA GLY A 387 6.95 22.00 -21.14
C GLY A 387 6.63 20.51 -20.95
N ARG A 388 7.48 19.74 -20.24
CA ARG A 388 7.33 18.28 -20.14
C ARG A 388 7.27 17.77 -18.70
N VAL A 389 8.23 18.14 -17.85
CA VAL A 389 8.28 17.68 -16.45
C VAL A 389 7.09 18.23 -15.67
N GLN A 390 6.81 19.54 -15.73
CA GLN A 390 5.72 20.14 -14.96
C GLN A 390 4.32 19.54 -15.30
N PRO A 391 3.94 19.32 -16.58
CA PRO A 391 2.70 18.61 -16.91
C PRO A 391 2.68 17.15 -16.46
N LEU A 392 3.81 16.44 -16.54
CA LEU A 392 3.93 15.07 -16.07
C LEU A 392 3.68 14.99 -14.55
N ARG A 393 4.28 15.90 -13.77
CA ARG A 393 4.11 15.99 -12.31
C ARG A 393 2.67 16.29 -11.90
N LYS A 394 1.87 16.99 -12.71
CA LYS A 394 0.43 17.19 -12.44
C LYS A 394 -0.39 15.90 -12.42
N LYS A 395 0.16 14.79 -12.92
CA LYS A 395 -0.48 13.46 -12.84
C LYS A 395 -0.28 12.78 -11.48
N PHE A 396 0.40 13.43 -10.52
CA PHE A 396 0.57 12.90 -9.18
C PHE A 396 -0.81 12.62 -8.53
N PRO A 397 -1.00 11.44 -7.90
CA PRO A 397 -2.30 11.01 -7.41
C PRO A 397 -2.81 11.87 -6.25
N ALA A 398 -4.13 12.03 -6.19
CA ALA A 398 -4.81 12.70 -5.09
C ALA A 398 -4.81 11.87 -3.80
N GLN A 399 -5.08 12.50 -2.66
CA GLN A 399 -5.07 11.86 -1.34
C GLN A 399 -5.90 10.57 -1.29
N HIS A 400 -7.14 10.59 -1.78
CA HIS A 400 -8.02 9.41 -1.70
C HIS A 400 -7.42 8.18 -2.41
N LYS A 401 -6.76 8.40 -3.56
CA LYS A 401 -6.08 7.34 -4.31
C LYS A 401 -4.86 6.79 -3.58
N LEU A 402 -4.01 7.65 -3.03
CA LEU A 402 -2.86 7.25 -2.22
C LEU A 402 -3.26 6.49 -0.95
N MET A 403 -4.44 6.79 -0.42
CA MET A 403 -5.04 6.09 0.71
C MET A 403 -5.76 4.78 0.31
N GLY A 404 -5.74 4.42 -0.98
CA GLY A 404 -6.30 3.18 -1.52
C GLY A 404 -7.83 3.13 -1.67
N HIS A 405 -8.49 4.30 -1.66
CA HIS A 405 -9.94 4.44 -1.76
C HIS A 405 -10.47 4.56 -3.20
#